data_AF-A6EPM9-F1
#
_entry.id   AF-A6EPM9-F1
#
_cell.length_a   1.000
_cell.length_b   1.000
_cell.length_c   1.000
_cell.angle_alpha   90.00
_cell.angle_beta   90.00
_cell.angle_gamma   90.00
#
_symmetry.space_group_name_H-M   'P 1'
#
loop_
_entity.id
_entity.type
_entity.pdbx_description
1 polymer ?
#
loop_
_entity_poly.entity_id
_entity_poly.type
_entity_poly.pdbx_seq_one_letter_code
_entity_poly.pdbx_strand_id
1 'polypeptide(L)'
;LKIKRSSGIVKEKTDRLDASLIARYGWLYREELSPSTVKSTSQLELGRLLALRDQLVRNNAGLKGTLKELKNLLSSPTTDLGCISLKRSIDYLEKQVTSIESRIKEILFEDRAMQKNYKLLTSLKGVGLVVASQIIYHTGNFTRFDNWRAFSSYCGTAPFAHESGTSIHRRKQCHYLGDRKMKSLLSMASVSAIQHDSELRLYYQRKLAEGKDKMVAINNVRNKLIARAFAVVKRGTPYVELQKFAA
;
A
#
# COMPACT_ATOMS: atom_id res chain seq x y z
N LEU A 1 13.51 -13.24 -4.60
CA LEU A 1 12.43 -14.19 -5.04
C LEU A 1 12.75 -14.86 -6.37
N LYS A 2 13.15 -14.12 -7.43
CA LYS A 2 13.63 -14.74 -8.68
C LYS A 2 14.79 -15.71 -8.44
N ILE A 3 15.84 -15.26 -7.74
CA ILE A 3 17.01 -16.08 -7.35
C ILE A 3 16.59 -17.40 -6.67
N LYS A 4 15.71 -17.31 -5.65
CA LYS A 4 15.20 -18.48 -4.90
C LYS A 4 14.34 -19.44 -5.74
N ARG A 5 13.71 -18.95 -6.81
CA ARG A 5 12.89 -19.78 -7.71
C ARG A 5 13.69 -20.35 -8.89
N SER A 6 14.81 -19.74 -9.24
CA SER A 6 15.72 -20.23 -10.27
C SER A 6 16.71 -21.28 -9.76
N SER A 7 16.85 -21.47 -8.45
CA SER A 7 17.91 -22.25 -7.81
C SER A 7 17.67 -23.77 -7.70
N GLY A 8 16.63 -24.33 -8.33
CA GLY A 8 16.33 -25.77 -8.25
C GLY A 8 16.01 -26.26 -6.83
N ILE A 9 16.09 -27.58 -6.59
CA ILE A 9 15.90 -28.18 -5.26
C ILE A 9 17.18 -28.00 -4.45
N VAL A 10 17.10 -27.23 -3.37
CA VAL A 10 18.20 -27.01 -2.42
C VAL A 10 17.93 -27.83 -1.16
N LYS A 11 18.78 -28.82 -0.84
CA LYS A 11 18.63 -29.71 0.31
C LYS A 11 18.99 -29.06 1.65
N GLU A 12 19.94 -28.13 1.66
CA GLU A 12 20.43 -27.46 2.87
C GLU A 12 20.48 -25.93 2.67
N LYS A 13 20.10 -25.17 3.69
CA LYS A 13 20.17 -23.71 3.68
C LYS A 13 21.21 -23.22 4.67
N THR A 14 22.27 -22.60 4.16
CA THR A 14 23.31 -21.95 4.95
C THR A 14 23.64 -20.61 4.30
N ASP A 15 24.10 -19.63 5.10
CA ASP A 15 24.46 -18.30 4.59
C ASP A 15 25.53 -18.38 3.48
N ARG A 16 26.46 -19.33 3.59
CA ARG A 16 27.49 -19.59 2.58
C ARG A 16 26.87 -20.05 1.25
N LEU A 17 25.92 -20.99 1.29
CA LEU A 17 25.23 -21.47 0.09
C LEU A 17 24.39 -20.36 -0.53
N ASP A 18 23.65 -19.60 0.27
CA ASP A 18 22.83 -18.48 -0.20
C ASP A 18 23.69 -17.39 -0.84
N ALA A 19 24.83 -17.02 -0.22
CA ALA A 19 25.78 -16.07 -0.81
C ALA A 19 26.32 -16.57 -2.16
N SER A 20 26.70 -17.85 -2.25
CA SER A 20 27.19 -18.44 -3.50
C SER A 20 26.12 -18.46 -4.60
N LEU A 21 24.86 -18.73 -4.25
CA LEU A 21 23.73 -18.72 -5.19
C LEU A 21 23.42 -17.31 -5.69
N ILE A 22 23.47 -16.31 -4.80
CA ILE A 22 23.28 -14.91 -5.16
C ILE A 22 24.40 -14.46 -6.10
N ALA A 23 25.66 -14.78 -5.79
CA ALA A 23 26.81 -14.46 -6.62
C ALA A 23 26.70 -15.11 -8.01
N ARG A 24 26.38 -16.41 -8.06
CA ARG A 24 26.19 -17.15 -9.32
C ARG A 24 25.06 -16.55 -10.16
N TYR A 25 23.92 -16.24 -9.55
CA TYR A 25 22.81 -15.59 -10.24
C TYR A 25 23.22 -14.22 -10.78
N GLY A 26 23.88 -13.41 -9.97
CA GLY A 26 24.39 -12.09 -10.38
C GLY A 26 25.33 -12.19 -11.57
N TRP A 27 26.23 -13.17 -11.59
CA TRP A 27 27.15 -13.41 -12.70
C TRP A 27 26.44 -13.86 -13.99
N LEU A 28 25.49 -14.79 -13.87
CA LEU A 28 24.76 -15.34 -15.02
C LEU A 28 23.89 -14.29 -15.72
N TYR A 29 23.20 -13.45 -14.95
CA TYR A 29 22.26 -12.45 -15.48
C TYR A 29 22.86 -11.04 -15.51
N ARG A 30 24.20 -10.89 -15.46
CA ARG A 30 24.88 -9.59 -15.34
C ARG A 30 24.53 -8.60 -16.47
N GLU A 31 24.24 -9.10 -17.66
CA GLU A 31 23.87 -8.30 -18.84
C GLU A 31 22.40 -7.86 -18.82
N GLU A 32 21.54 -8.58 -18.09
CA GLU A 32 20.11 -8.26 -17.92
C GLU A 32 19.83 -7.46 -16.65
N LEU A 33 20.71 -7.56 -15.64
CA LEU A 33 20.53 -6.95 -14.33
C LEU A 33 21.04 -5.51 -14.32
N SER A 34 20.16 -4.58 -14.02
CA SER A 34 20.53 -3.20 -13.67
C SER A 34 20.84 -3.10 -12.16
N PRO A 35 21.97 -2.50 -11.76
CA PRO A 35 22.25 -2.22 -10.35
C PRO A 35 21.13 -1.36 -9.73
N SER A 36 20.70 -1.71 -8.52
CA SER A 36 19.75 -0.89 -7.79
C SER A 36 20.45 0.37 -7.27
N THR A 37 19.80 1.52 -7.39
CA THR A 37 20.28 2.77 -6.80
C THR A 37 19.91 2.85 -5.32
N VAL A 38 20.78 3.49 -4.53
CA VAL A 38 20.49 3.79 -3.13
C VAL A 38 19.42 4.88 -3.09
N LYS A 39 18.40 4.70 -2.25
CA LYS A 39 17.37 5.73 -2.03
C LYS A 39 18.00 6.98 -1.43
N SER A 40 17.51 8.15 -1.81
CA SER A 40 17.95 9.41 -1.20
C SER A 40 17.68 9.42 0.32
N THR A 41 18.44 10.22 1.06
CA THR A 41 18.28 10.38 2.51
C THR A 41 16.84 10.71 2.89
N SER A 42 16.19 11.60 2.15
CA SER A 42 14.77 11.96 2.34
C SER A 42 13.83 10.77 2.13
N GLN A 43 14.07 9.91 1.12
CA GLN A 43 13.27 8.70 0.92
C GLN A 43 13.50 7.65 2.01
N LEU A 44 14.72 7.52 2.53
CA LEU A 44 15.02 6.64 3.65
C LEU A 44 14.33 7.11 4.94
N GLU A 45 14.38 8.42 5.24
CA GLU A 45 13.66 9.02 6.35
C GLU A 45 12.14 8.82 6.21
N LEU A 46 11.58 9.11 5.02
CA LEU A 46 10.17 8.87 4.72
C LEU A 46 9.76 7.42 5.00
N GLY A 47 10.57 6.45 4.57
CA GLY A 47 10.34 5.03 4.84
C GLY A 47 10.31 4.70 6.33
N ARG A 48 11.27 5.21 7.12
CA ARG A 48 11.32 5.02 8.58
C ARG A 48 10.09 5.62 9.26
N LEU A 49 9.71 6.84 8.90
CA LEU A 49 8.53 7.52 9.48
C LEU A 49 7.22 6.82 9.12
N LEU A 50 7.07 6.34 7.88
CA LEU A 50 5.90 5.57 7.45
C LEU A 50 5.78 4.22 8.18
N ALA A 51 6.90 3.59 8.52
CA ALA A 51 6.93 2.37 9.32
C ALA A 51 6.56 2.66 10.78
N LEU A 52 7.16 3.69 11.38
CA LEU A 52 6.89 4.11 12.76
C LEU A 52 5.43 4.52 12.93
N ARG A 53 4.89 5.36 12.03
CA ARG A 53 3.49 5.79 12.04
C ARG A 53 2.53 4.60 12.03
N ASP A 54 2.81 3.59 11.21
CA ASP A 54 1.99 2.36 11.15
C ASP A 54 2.03 1.58 12.46
N GLN A 55 3.22 1.46 13.08
CA GLN A 55 3.36 0.83 14.40
C GLN A 55 2.57 1.60 15.47
N LEU A 56 2.71 2.92 15.55
CA LEU A 56 2.00 3.73 16.55
C LEU A 56 0.49 3.65 16.37
N VAL A 57 -0.01 3.67 15.13
CA VAL A 57 -1.45 3.55 14.86
C VAL A 57 -1.99 2.16 15.24
N ARG A 58 -1.23 1.08 14.99
CA ARG A 58 -1.62 -0.26 15.46
C ARG A 58 -1.65 -0.36 16.98
N ASN A 59 -0.62 0.17 17.64
CA ASN A 59 -0.57 0.18 19.11
C ASN A 59 -1.75 0.98 19.69
N ASN A 60 -2.03 2.15 19.14
CA ASN A 60 -3.15 2.98 19.56
C ASN A 60 -4.50 2.28 19.34
N ALA A 61 -4.69 1.60 18.21
CA ALA A 61 -5.89 0.80 17.96
C ALA A 61 -6.06 -0.34 18.99
N GLY A 62 -4.95 -0.99 19.38
CA GLY A 62 -4.95 -1.99 20.46
C GLY A 62 -5.41 -1.42 21.79
N LEU A 63 -4.83 -0.29 22.22
CA LEU A 63 -5.22 0.39 23.46
C LEU A 63 -6.67 0.87 23.46
N LYS A 64 -7.17 1.34 22.31
CA LYS A 64 -8.60 1.71 22.16
C LYS A 64 -9.51 0.50 22.32
N GLY A 65 -9.09 -0.67 21.81
CA GLY A 65 -9.79 -1.93 22.00
C GLY A 65 -9.88 -2.32 23.48
N THR A 66 -8.74 -2.35 24.18
CA THR A 66 -8.69 -2.69 25.61
C THR A 66 -9.49 -1.71 26.47
N LEU A 67 -9.40 -0.40 26.20
CA LEU A 67 -10.20 0.61 26.89
C LEU A 67 -11.70 0.40 26.67
N LYS A 68 -12.12 0.02 25.45
CA LYS A 68 -13.52 -0.27 25.14
C LYS A 68 -14.03 -1.48 25.93
N GLU A 69 -13.23 -2.55 26.02
CA GLU A 69 -13.59 -3.75 26.78
C GLU A 69 -13.71 -3.46 28.27
N LEU A 70 -12.74 -2.75 28.87
CA LEU A 70 -12.80 -2.37 30.28
C LEU A 70 -14.01 -1.50 30.60
N LYS A 71 -14.37 -0.56 29.72
CA LYS A 71 -15.57 0.27 29.87
C LYS A 71 -16.86 -0.54 29.91
N ASN A 72 -16.91 -1.68 29.22
CA ASN A 72 -18.09 -2.54 29.23
C ASN A 72 -18.15 -3.44 30.48
N LEU A 73 -17.01 -3.73 31.11
CA LEU A 73 -16.91 -4.59 32.28
C LEU A 73 -17.12 -3.84 33.61
N LEU A 74 -16.74 -2.57 33.67
CA LEU A 74 -16.72 -1.79 34.90
C LEU A 74 -18.01 -0.99 35.10
N SER A 75 -18.52 -0.97 36.33
CA SER A 75 -19.69 -0.15 36.72
C SER A 75 -19.39 1.36 36.73
N SER A 76 -18.14 1.75 37.00
CA SER A 76 -17.69 3.16 36.93
C SER A 76 -16.35 3.29 36.19
N PRO A 77 -16.36 3.24 34.84
CA PRO A 77 -15.13 3.30 34.04
C PRO A 77 -14.42 4.66 34.07
N THR A 78 -15.12 5.73 34.43
CA THR A 78 -14.58 7.10 34.41
C THR A 78 -13.67 7.39 35.59
N THR A 79 -13.86 6.68 36.70
CA THR A 79 -13.04 6.80 37.91
C THR A 79 -11.98 5.71 38.03
N ASP A 80 -12.03 4.70 37.17
CA ASP A 80 -11.06 3.60 37.16
C ASP A 80 -9.67 4.08 36.70
N LEU A 81 -8.65 3.75 37.49
CA LEU A 81 -7.27 4.14 37.23
C LEU A 81 -6.74 3.54 35.92
N GLY A 82 -7.12 2.31 35.59
CA GLY A 82 -6.74 1.63 34.36
C GLY A 82 -7.27 2.36 33.12
N CYS A 83 -8.56 2.69 33.13
CA CYS A 83 -9.23 3.44 32.07
C CYS A 83 -8.63 4.84 31.88
N ILE A 84 -8.32 5.55 32.96
CA ILE A 84 -7.67 6.87 32.91
C ILE A 84 -6.26 6.75 32.30
N SER A 85 -5.47 5.76 32.73
CA SER A 85 -4.11 5.52 32.23
C SER A 85 -4.09 5.16 30.74
N LEU A 86 -4.99 4.26 30.31
CA LEU A 86 -5.16 3.90 28.91
C LEU A 86 -5.55 5.11 28.06
N LYS A 87 -6.49 5.94 28.54
CA LYS A 87 -6.90 7.17 27.84
C LYS A 87 -5.72 8.12 27.66
N ARG A 88 -4.93 8.38 28.70
CA ARG A 88 -3.71 9.22 28.59
C ARG A 88 -2.72 8.66 27.57
N SER A 89 -2.54 7.35 27.54
CA SER A 89 -1.65 6.68 26.59
C SER A 89 -2.15 6.80 25.14
N ILE A 90 -3.46 6.64 24.92
CA ILE A 90 -4.12 6.86 23.63
C ILE A 90 -3.90 8.31 23.15
N ASP A 91 -4.21 9.28 24.00
CA ASP A 91 -4.08 10.71 23.67
C ASP A 91 -2.63 11.07 23.32
N TYR A 92 -1.65 10.49 24.04
CA TYR A 92 -0.23 10.68 23.75
C TYR A 92 0.20 10.08 22.42
N LEU A 93 -0.25 8.85 22.10
CA LEU A 93 0.04 8.22 20.81
C LEU A 93 -0.61 8.98 19.65
N GLU A 94 -1.81 9.53 19.82
CA GLU A 94 -2.45 10.37 18.80
C GLU A 94 -1.65 11.63 18.49
N LYS A 95 -1.11 12.30 19.53
CA LYS A 95 -0.22 13.45 19.35
C LYS A 95 1.07 13.07 18.61
N GLN A 96 1.68 11.93 18.95
CA GLN A 96 2.87 11.44 18.24
C GLN A 96 2.58 11.12 16.78
N VAL A 97 1.47 10.44 16.49
CA VAL A 97 1.07 10.14 15.11
C VAL A 97 0.91 11.42 14.31
N THR A 98 0.27 12.44 14.90
CA THR A 98 0.08 13.75 14.26
C THR A 98 1.43 14.43 13.97
N SER A 99 2.35 14.42 14.92
CA SER A 99 3.71 14.96 14.74
C SER A 99 4.47 14.27 13.60
N ILE A 100 4.41 12.94 13.54
CA ILE A 100 5.04 12.17 12.46
C ILE A 100 4.38 12.47 11.11
N GLU A 101 3.05 12.59 11.06
CA GLU A 101 2.34 12.95 9.84
C GLU A 101 2.71 14.35 9.33
N SER A 102 2.96 15.31 10.24
CA SER A 102 3.51 16.62 9.88
C SER A 102 4.91 16.51 9.28
N ARG A 103 5.82 15.76 9.92
CA ARG A 103 7.18 15.55 9.39
C ARG A 103 7.17 14.84 8.02
N ILE A 104 6.28 13.88 7.83
CA ILE A 104 6.07 13.23 6.51
C ILE A 104 5.67 14.26 5.46
N LYS A 105 4.76 15.20 5.79
CA LYS A 105 4.37 16.28 4.85
C LYS A 105 5.55 17.19 4.54
N GLU A 106 6.35 17.58 5.53
CA GLU A 106 7.54 18.42 5.31
C GLU A 106 8.48 17.79 4.29
N ILE A 107 8.87 16.53 4.48
CA ILE A 107 9.76 15.79 3.56
C ILE A 107 9.19 15.75 2.14
N LEU A 108 7.87 15.57 2.00
CA LEU A 108 7.22 15.56 0.69
C LEU A 108 7.20 16.93 0.02
N PHE A 109 7.26 18.03 0.78
CA PHE A 109 7.21 19.40 0.28
C PHE A 109 8.59 20.02 0.07
N GLU A 110 9.63 19.50 0.73
CA GLU A 110 11.04 19.89 0.53
C GLU A 110 11.55 19.52 -0.88
N ASP A 111 11.13 18.36 -1.41
CA ASP A 111 11.47 17.91 -2.76
C ASP A 111 10.38 18.30 -3.77
N ARG A 112 10.73 19.13 -4.76
CA ARG A 112 9.79 19.63 -5.79
C ARG A 112 9.11 18.49 -6.58
N ALA A 113 9.83 17.43 -6.89
CA ALA A 113 9.30 16.29 -7.64
C ALA A 113 8.33 15.46 -6.78
N MET A 114 8.67 15.23 -5.50
CA MET A 114 7.74 14.56 -4.57
C MET A 114 6.51 15.43 -4.30
N GLN A 115 6.68 16.74 -4.14
CA GLN A 115 5.58 17.68 -3.89
C GLN A 115 4.59 17.69 -5.06
N LYS A 116 5.10 17.76 -6.29
CA LYS A 116 4.27 17.72 -7.51
C LYS A 116 3.46 16.43 -7.55
N ASN A 117 4.10 15.28 -7.41
CA ASN A 117 3.43 13.99 -7.50
C ASN A 117 2.47 13.76 -6.33
N TYR A 118 2.80 14.24 -5.13
CA TYR A 118 1.91 14.22 -3.98
C TYR A 118 0.60 14.98 -4.26
N LYS A 119 0.68 16.21 -4.77
CA LYS A 119 -0.49 17.02 -5.15
C LYS A 119 -1.34 16.34 -6.23
N LEU A 120 -0.71 15.69 -7.21
CA LEU A 120 -1.42 14.93 -8.23
C LEU A 120 -2.12 13.71 -7.64
N LEU A 121 -1.47 12.99 -6.72
CA LEU A 121 -2.06 11.82 -6.08
C LEU A 121 -3.24 12.17 -5.18
N THR A 122 -3.13 13.22 -4.38
CA THR A 122 -4.21 13.65 -3.47
C THR A 122 -5.42 14.25 -4.17
N SER A 123 -5.33 14.54 -5.48
CA SER A 123 -6.49 14.87 -6.30
C SER A 123 -7.45 13.68 -6.52
N LEU A 124 -6.97 12.45 -6.33
CA LEU A 124 -7.78 11.23 -6.45
C LEU A 124 -8.60 10.99 -5.19
N LYS A 125 -9.90 10.75 -5.33
CA LYS A 125 -10.75 10.34 -4.21
C LYS A 125 -10.28 9.02 -3.62
N GLY A 126 -10.24 8.96 -2.29
CA GLY A 126 -9.72 7.81 -1.54
C GLY A 126 -8.19 7.79 -1.36
N VAL A 127 -7.45 8.72 -1.99
CA VAL A 127 -5.98 8.82 -1.83
C VAL A 127 -5.65 10.02 -0.92
N GLY A 128 -5.47 9.74 0.37
CA GLY A 128 -5.01 10.73 1.35
C GLY A 128 -3.50 10.71 1.58
N LEU A 129 -3.04 11.46 2.59
CA LEU A 129 -1.62 11.58 2.97
C LEU A 129 -0.90 10.23 3.01
N VAL A 130 -1.41 9.29 3.81
CA VAL A 130 -0.76 7.99 4.04
C VAL A 130 -0.65 7.19 2.74
N VAL A 131 -1.73 7.11 1.95
CA VAL A 131 -1.75 6.33 0.71
C VAL A 131 -0.82 6.97 -0.33
N ALA A 132 -0.87 8.30 -0.50
CA ALA A 132 0.00 9.02 -1.42
C ALA A 132 1.48 8.85 -1.04
N SER A 133 1.82 9.03 0.24
CA SER A 133 3.19 8.88 0.76
C SER A 133 3.72 7.46 0.54
N GLN A 134 2.89 6.44 0.77
CA GLN A 134 3.26 5.05 0.54
C GLN A 134 3.46 4.74 -0.96
N ILE A 135 2.58 5.25 -1.84
CA ILE A 135 2.78 5.11 -3.29
C ILE A 135 4.11 5.75 -3.70
N ILE A 136 4.39 6.98 -3.28
CA ILE A 136 5.64 7.69 -3.58
C ILE A 136 6.84 6.88 -3.08
N TYR A 137 6.82 6.43 -1.81
CA TYR A 137 7.92 5.67 -1.22
C TYR A 137 8.17 4.32 -1.93
N HIS A 138 7.13 3.55 -2.24
CA HIS A 138 7.27 2.23 -2.84
C HIS A 138 7.66 2.29 -4.32
N THR A 139 7.18 3.31 -5.04
CA THR A 139 7.50 3.55 -6.46
C THR A 139 8.79 4.31 -6.67
N GLY A 140 9.47 4.77 -5.61
CA GLY A 140 10.63 5.63 -5.75
C GLY A 140 10.27 6.95 -6.45
N ASN A 141 9.11 7.52 -6.13
CA ASN A 141 8.51 8.63 -6.84
C ASN A 141 8.29 8.34 -8.34
N PHE A 142 7.67 7.19 -8.66
CA PHE A 142 7.36 6.72 -10.02
C PHE A 142 8.56 6.40 -10.92
N THR A 143 9.76 6.26 -10.36
CA THR A 143 10.97 5.87 -11.12
C THR A 143 11.21 4.37 -11.15
N ARG A 144 10.69 3.61 -10.17
CA ARG A 144 10.97 2.18 -10.00
C ARG A 144 10.13 1.27 -10.89
N PHE A 145 9.01 1.74 -11.39
CA PHE A 145 8.06 0.94 -12.16
C PHE A 145 7.69 1.64 -13.46
N ASP A 146 7.92 0.98 -14.59
CA ASP A 146 7.61 1.53 -15.92
C ASP A 146 6.11 1.70 -16.16
N ASN A 147 5.31 0.83 -15.52
CA ASN A 147 3.87 0.84 -15.71
C ASN A 147 3.11 0.45 -14.44
N TRP A 148 1.85 0.87 -14.41
CA TRP A 148 0.95 0.64 -13.30
C TRP A 148 0.66 -0.85 -13.04
N ARG A 149 0.78 -1.71 -14.06
CA ARG A 149 0.57 -3.17 -13.92
C ARG A 149 1.70 -3.82 -13.13
N ALA A 150 2.94 -3.38 -13.34
CA ALA A 150 4.10 -3.81 -12.56
C ALA A 150 3.94 -3.43 -11.08
N PHE A 151 3.46 -2.22 -10.80
CA PHE A 151 3.14 -1.81 -9.43
C PHE A 151 1.96 -2.58 -8.83
N SER A 152 0.90 -2.82 -9.61
CA SER A 152 -0.25 -3.66 -9.20
C SER A 152 0.17 -5.09 -8.85
N SER A 153 1.09 -5.68 -9.62
CA SER A 153 1.70 -6.96 -9.33
C SER A 153 2.49 -6.92 -8.02
N TYR A 154 3.31 -5.89 -7.82
CA TYR A 154 4.06 -5.67 -6.58
C TYR A 154 3.13 -5.53 -5.36
N CYS A 155 2.01 -4.83 -5.47
CA CYS A 155 0.99 -4.72 -4.41
C CYS A 155 0.15 -6.00 -4.23
N GLY A 156 0.31 -7.01 -5.08
CA GLY A 156 -0.51 -8.23 -5.03
C GLY A 156 -1.99 -7.97 -5.35
N THR A 157 -2.28 -7.00 -6.22
CA THR A 157 -3.63 -6.72 -6.74
C THR A 157 -3.83 -7.23 -8.16
N ALA A 158 -2.75 -7.54 -8.88
CA ALA A 158 -2.82 -8.24 -10.16
C ALA A 158 -3.16 -9.73 -9.95
N PRO A 159 -4.15 -10.28 -10.67
CA PRO A 159 -4.41 -11.72 -10.67
C PRO A 159 -3.28 -12.46 -11.40
N PHE A 160 -2.78 -13.54 -10.81
CA PHE A 160 -1.89 -14.47 -11.49
C PHE A 160 -2.73 -15.59 -12.11
N ALA A 161 -2.49 -15.90 -13.38
CA ALA A 161 -2.99 -17.12 -13.98
C ALA A 161 -2.24 -18.30 -13.34
N HIS A 162 -2.97 -19.23 -12.74
CA HIS A 162 -2.44 -20.50 -12.29
C HIS A 162 -2.93 -21.57 -13.27
N GLU A 163 -2.29 -21.62 -14.42
CA GLU A 163 -2.46 -22.70 -15.39
C GLU A 163 -1.32 -23.69 -15.17
N SER A 164 -1.61 -24.79 -14.47
CA SER A 164 -0.78 -26.00 -14.52
C SER A 164 -1.42 -26.94 -15.52
N GLY A 165 -0.63 -27.68 -16.31
CA GLY A 165 -1.09 -28.51 -17.43
C GLY A 165 -2.20 -29.54 -17.15
N THR A 166 -2.59 -29.74 -15.89
CA THR A 166 -3.70 -30.62 -15.45
C THR A 166 -4.90 -29.89 -14.82
N SER A 167 -4.86 -28.56 -14.66
CA SER A 167 -5.93 -27.77 -14.00
C SER A 167 -6.09 -26.41 -14.66
N ILE A 168 -6.92 -26.36 -15.71
CA ILE A 168 -7.17 -25.18 -16.54
C ILE A 168 -8.22 -24.24 -15.89
N HIS A 169 -8.99 -24.73 -14.91
CA HIS A 169 -10.14 -24.03 -14.33
C HIS A 169 -9.90 -23.38 -12.94
N ARG A 170 -8.65 -23.23 -12.48
CA ARG A 170 -8.40 -22.66 -11.16
C ARG A 170 -8.61 -21.13 -11.18
N ARG A 171 -9.42 -20.62 -10.24
CA ARG A 171 -9.67 -19.17 -10.09
C ARG A 171 -8.35 -18.41 -9.98
N LYS A 172 -8.19 -17.34 -10.75
CA LYS A 172 -7.00 -16.46 -10.68
C LYS A 172 -6.89 -15.87 -9.28
N GLN A 173 -5.79 -16.12 -8.58
CA GLN A 173 -5.55 -15.62 -7.23
C GLN A 173 -4.50 -14.52 -7.23
N CYS A 174 -4.60 -13.62 -6.26
CA CYS A 174 -3.52 -12.69 -5.97
C CYS A 174 -2.40 -13.45 -5.26
N HIS A 175 -1.16 -13.27 -5.71
CA HIS A 175 -0.03 -13.98 -5.11
C HIS A 175 0.24 -13.50 -3.67
N TYR A 176 0.56 -14.44 -2.77
CA TYR A 176 0.91 -14.14 -1.36
C TYR A 176 2.18 -13.30 -1.16
N LEU A 177 2.93 -13.05 -2.24
CA LEU A 177 4.23 -12.36 -2.28
C LEU A 177 4.11 -10.85 -2.50
N GLY A 178 2.91 -10.34 -2.77
CA GLY A 178 2.69 -8.91 -2.91
C GLY A 178 2.79 -8.19 -1.56
N ASP A 179 3.05 -6.89 -1.60
CA ASP A 179 3.08 -6.03 -0.41
C ASP A 179 1.67 -5.97 0.22
N ARG A 180 1.47 -6.80 1.25
CA ARG A 180 0.17 -6.96 1.93
C ARG A 180 -0.27 -5.66 2.60
N LYS A 181 0.68 -4.86 3.08
CA LYS A 181 0.39 -3.57 3.73
C LYS A 181 -0.13 -2.59 2.69
N MET A 182 0.56 -2.47 1.55
CA MET A 182 0.11 -1.62 0.45
C MET A 182 -1.25 -2.07 -0.09
N LYS A 183 -1.50 -3.39 -0.18
CA LYS A 183 -2.82 -3.94 -0.54
C LYS A 183 -3.91 -3.54 0.44
N SER A 184 -3.64 -3.60 1.75
CA SER A 184 -4.57 -3.18 2.79
C SER A 184 -4.91 -1.69 2.66
N LEU A 185 -3.90 -0.83 2.50
CA LEU A 185 -4.07 0.60 2.29
C LEU A 185 -4.90 0.91 1.04
N LEU A 186 -4.62 0.23 -0.08
CA LEU A 186 -5.41 0.35 -1.30
C LEU A 186 -6.84 -0.14 -1.14
N SER A 187 -7.09 -1.11 -0.26
CA SER A 187 -8.45 -1.56 0.07
C SER A 187 -9.24 -0.44 0.75
N MET A 188 -8.66 0.18 1.78
CA MET A 188 -9.27 1.30 2.48
C MET A 188 -9.49 2.49 1.53
N ALA A 189 -8.49 2.80 0.69
CA ALA A 189 -8.60 3.81 -0.35
C ALA A 189 -9.75 3.51 -1.33
N SER A 190 -9.90 2.25 -1.75
CA SER A 190 -10.97 1.83 -2.66
C SER A 190 -12.36 1.98 -2.04
N VAL A 191 -12.53 1.61 -0.77
CA VAL A 191 -13.83 1.77 -0.08
C VAL A 191 -14.21 3.24 0.01
N SER A 192 -13.27 4.11 0.41
CA SER A 192 -13.48 5.57 0.43
C SER A 192 -13.77 6.11 -0.97
N ALA A 193 -13.03 5.67 -1.99
CA ALA A 193 -13.24 6.11 -3.36
C ALA A 193 -14.63 5.72 -3.89
N ILE A 194 -15.10 4.49 -3.64
CA ILE A 194 -16.47 4.06 -4.03
C ILE A 194 -17.55 4.96 -3.38
N GLN A 195 -17.30 5.46 -2.17
CA GLN A 195 -18.24 6.34 -1.48
C GLN A 195 -18.25 7.77 -2.04
N HIS A 196 -17.13 8.27 -2.56
CA HIS A 196 -17.02 9.71 -2.92
C HIS A 196 -16.77 9.99 -4.40
N ASP A 197 -16.46 8.98 -5.21
CA ASP A 197 -16.22 9.08 -6.66
C ASP A 197 -17.32 8.31 -7.40
N SER A 198 -18.17 9.04 -8.13
CA SER A 198 -19.31 8.48 -8.84
C SER A 198 -18.89 7.49 -9.94
N GLU A 199 -17.79 7.75 -10.64
CA GLU A 199 -17.28 6.86 -11.69
C GLU A 199 -16.79 5.53 -11.12
N LEU A 200 -16.07 5.56 -9.99
CA LEU A 200 -15.63 4.34 -9.31
C LEU A 200 -16.79 3.59 -8.65
N ARG A 201 -17.80 4.31 -8.15
CA ARG A 201 -19.03 3.70 -7.64
C ARG A 201 -19.77 2.94 -8.73
N LEU A 202 -20.00 3.57 -9.88
CA LEU A 202 -20.64 2.94 -11.04
C LEU A 202 -19.80 1.78 -11.57
N TYR A 203 -18.47 1.95 -11.62
CA TYR A 203 -17.57 0.87 -11.99
C TYR A 203 -17.68 -0.33 -11.05
N TYR A 204 -17.75 -0.09 -9.73
CA TYR A 204 -17.94 -1.13 -8.73
C TYR A 204 -19.29 -1.83 -8.88
N GLN A 205 -20.38 -1.09 -9.01
CA GLN A 205 -21.73 -1.62 -9.20
C GLN A 205 -21.83 -2.46 -10.48
N ARG A 206 -21.27 -1.97 -11.60
CA ARG A 206 -21.20 -2.73 -12.85
C ARG A 206 -20.47 -4.06 -12.67
N LYS A 207 -19.36 -4.07 -11.92
CA LYS A 207 -18.62 -5.31 -11.64
C LYS A 207 -19.42 -6.30 -10.80
N LEU A 208 -20.29 -5.83 -9.90
CA LEU A 208 -21.23 -6.69 -9.17
C LEU A 208 -22.33 -7.23 -10.10
N ALA A 209 -22.88 -6.38 -10.98
CA ALA A 209 -23.88 -6.78 -11.97
C ALA A 209 -23.34 -7.83 -12.98
N GLU A 210 -22.04 -7.81 -13.26
CA GLU A 210 -21.33 -8.86 -14.00
C GLU A 210 -21.22 -10.21 -13.23
N GLY A 211 -21.81 -10.33 -12.04
CA GLY A 211 -21.79 -11.55 -11.22
C GLY A 211 -20.52 -11.76 -10.40
N LYS A 212 -19.68 -10.73 -10.22
CA LYS A 212 -18.42 -10.86 -9.47
C LYS A 212 -18.64 -10.72 -7.96
N ASP A 213 -17.93 -11.54 -7.20
CA ASP A 213 -17.84 -11.41 -5.74
C ASP A 213 -17.41 -10.01 -5.30
N LYS A 214 -17.94 -9.54 -4.16
CA LYS A 214 -17.64 -8.21 -3.60
C LYS A 214 -16.15 -7.92 -3.49
N MET A 215 -15.36 -8.90 -3.02
CA MET A 215 -13.91 -8.74 -2.87
C MET A 215 -13.19 -8.65 -4.23
N VAL A 216 -13.70 -9.34 -5.25
CA VAL A 216 -13.18 -9.24 -6.62
C VAL A 216 -13.52 -7.87 -7.21
N ALA A 217 -14.74 -7.37 -7.00
CA ALA A 217 -15.14 -6.02 -7.41
C ALA A 217 -14.28 -4.93 -6.73
N ILE A 218 -14.02 -5.03 -5.42
CA ILE A 218 -13.09 -4.14 -4.71
C ILE A 218 -11.68 -4.23 -5.31
N ASN A 219 -11.18 -5.44 -5.62
CA ASN A 219 -9.87 -5.60 -6.24
C ASN A 219 -9.78 -4.95 -7.63
N ASN A 220 -10.86 -4.97 -8.41
CA ASN A 220 -10.95 -4.22 -9.66
C ASN A 220 -10.84 -2.71 -9.43
N VAL A 221 -11.48 -2.18 -8.38
CA VAL A 221 -11.36 -0.76 -8.00
C VAL A 221 -9.93 -0.42 -7.55
N ARG A 222 -9.26 -1.28 -6.76
CA ARG A 222 -7.83 -1.10 -6.39
C ARG A 222 -6.96 -0.92 -7.63
N ASN A 223 -7.11 -1.81 -8.62
CA ASN A 223 -6.36 -1.74 -9.87
C ASN A 223 -6.68 -0.47 -10.67
N LYS A 224 -7.95 -0.05 -10.69
CA LYS A 224 -8.36 1.19 -11.35
C LYS A 224 -7.76 2.42 -10.66
N LEU A 225 -7.70 2.45 -9.33
CA LEU A 225 -7.04 3.50 -8.55
C LEU A 225 -5.53 3.57 -8.84
N ILE A 226 -4.84 2.43 -8.85
CA ILE A 226 -3.42 2.35 -9.22
C ILE A 226 -3.21 2.89 -10.65
N ALA A 227 -4.05 2.47 -11.60
CA ALA A 227 -3.97 2.94 -12.97
C ALA A 227 -4.19 4.46 -13.08
N ARG A 228 -5.17 5.01 -12.34
CA ARG A 228 -5.41 6.46 -12.28
C ARG A 228 -4.23 7.20 -11.65
N ALA A 229 -3.62 6.68 -10.58
CA ALA A 229 -2.44 7.26 -9.93
C ALA A 229 -1.26 7.40 -10.90
N PHE A 230 -0.95 6.36 -11.67
CA PHE A 230 0.10 6.44 -12.69
C PHE A 230 -0.29 7.38 -13.84
N ALA A 231 -1.57 7.40 -14.24
CA ALA A 231 -2.04 8.26 -15.32
C ALA A 231 -1.94 9.75 -14.98
N VAL A 232 -2.35 10.17 -13.77
CA VAL A 232 -2.26 11.59 -13.37
C VAL A 232 -0.82 12.06 -13.24
N VAL A 233 0.08 11.20 -12.74
CA VAL A 233 1.51 11.53 -12.65
C VAL A 233 2.14 11.62 -14.04
N LYS A 234 1.85 10.66 -14.94
CA LYS A 234 2.35 10.69 -16.32
C LYS A 234 1.84 11.90 -17.10
N ARG A 235 0.55 12.25 -16.93
CA ARG A 235 -0.08 13.40 -17.57
C ARG A 235 0.35 14.73 -16.96
N GLY A 236 0.76 14.72 -15.69
CA GLY A 236 1.17 15.91 -14.95
C GLY A 236 0.03 16.86 -14.55
N THR A 237 -1.23 16.45 -14.71
CA THR A 237 -2.41 17.26 -14.35
C THR A 237 -3.32 16.53 -13.36
N PRO A 238 -3.97 17.26 -12.44
CA PRO A 238 -4.87 16.68 -11.44
C PRO A 238 -5.97 15.80 -12.04
N TYR A 239 -6.52 14.91 -11.23
CA TYR A 239 -7.69 14.13 -11.62
C TYR A 239 -8.92 15.04 -11.77
N VAL A 240 -9.67 14.82 -12.85
CA VAL A 240 -10.93 15.52 -13.12
C VAL A 240 -12.03 14.47 -13.19
N GLU A 241 -13.07 14.64 -12.38
CA GLU A 241 -14.27 13.80 -12.42
C GLU A 241 -15.14 14.26 -13.59
N LEU A 242 -15.16 13.49 -14.69
CA LEU A 242 -15.84 13.88 -15.92
C LEU A 242 -17.36 13.86 -15.75
N GLN A 243 -17.87 13.01 -14.87
CA GLN A 243 -19.30 12.92 -14.57
C GLN A 243 -19.88 14.16 -13.88
N LYS A 244 -19.06 15.07 -13.35
CA LYS A 244 -19.55 16.38 -12.86
C LYS A 244 -19.88 17.35 -13.99
N PHE A 245 -19.39 17.08 -15.19
CA PHE A 245 -19.56 17.93 -16.37
C PHE A 245 -20.43 17.25 -17.45
N ALA A 246 -20.87 16.02 -17.20
CA ALA A 246 -21.87 15.35 -18.01
C ALA A 246 -23.24 15.88 -17.57
N ALA A 247 -23.67 16.97 -18.22
CA ALA A 247 -25.05 17.47 -18.19
C ALA A 247 -25.98 16.51 -18.96
#